data_AF-A0A2N6P2F1-F1
#
_entry.id   AF-A0A2N6P2F1-F1
#
_cell.length_a   1.000
_cell.length_b   1.000
_cell.length_c   1.000
_cell.angle_alpha   90.00
_cell.angle_beta   90.00
_cell.angle_gamma   90.00
#
_symmetry.space_group_name_H-M   'P 1'
#
loop_
_entity.id
_entity.type
_entity.pdbx_description
1 polymer ?
#
loop_
_entity_poly.entity_id
_entity_poly.type
_entity_poly.pdbx_seq_one_letter_code
_entity_poly.pdbx_strand_id
1 'polypeptide(L)'
;MATHDIPETPAHPNRRICTLTQHHRDLLLHAIGNVCETEAARNTFAQVLDGVPAGALLDDGHALIAYQSAAPGSRLFNTRLIELVSRAIHQIAVELAFLDESPHKADGLLAFTPPESDLVFWEYSPDGPLPTWLHVQWYKNYKHYPNGSSDMIGYWAENYIIGGILLFERRHESSGPVPGYDAEIDVSQLITRSTDKIMRLANTYRKPDGVYIHSDRDRRTNRICKLLDTQKKEYLDFLQADTDDAAINSPLPLRPSDDSLDRVDPEEPALATGIYRDSWERLPLLDHENDGRLRDVFTRSDYPRFSDFCESQERAVKRQRRIAREKYGQDYSD
;
A
#
# COMPACT_ATOMS: atom_id res chain seq x y z
N MET A 1 21.25 -12.38 -37.64
CA MET A 1 21.58 -11.32 -36.67
C MET A 1 20.54 -10.23 -36.85
N ALA A 2 19.60 -10.11 -35.92
CA ALA A 2 18.60 -9.05 -35.90
C ALA A 2 18.65 -8.43 -34.50
N THR A 3 19.16 -7.21 -34.42
CA THR A 3 19.15 -6.41 -33.20
C THR A 3 17.74 -5.85 -33.04
N HIS A 4 16.98 -6.39 -32.09
CA HIS A 4 15.76 -5.74 -31.65
C HIS A 4 16.15 -4.60 -30.71
N ASP A 5 16.05 -3.38 -31.20
CA ASP A 5 16.15 -2.18 -30.37
C ASP A 5 15.01 -2.22 -29.35
N ILE A 6 15.37 -2.26 -28.08
CA ILE A 6 14.44 -2.12 -26.96
C ILE A 6 14.06 -0.63 -26.91
N PRO A 7 12.77 -0.25 -26.96
CA PRO A 7 12.39 1.14 -26.87
C PRO A 7 12.79 1.70 -25.49
N GLU A 8 13.51 2.81 -25.48
CA GLU A 8 13.95 3.48 -24.26
C GLU A 8 12.74 3.81 -23.37
N THR A 9 12.79 3.38 -22.11
CA THR A 9 11.80 3.70 -21.09
C THR A 9 11.70 5.23 -20.97
N PRO A 10 10.49 5.83 -21.03
CA PRO A 10 10.37 7.28 -20.98
C PRO A 10 10.91 7.80 -19.64
N ALA A 11 11.94 8.64 -19.72
CA ALA A 11 12.57 9.23 -18.55
C ALA A 11 11.59 10.16 -17.81
N HIS A 12 10.94 9.63 -16.77
CA HIS A 12 10.22 10.46 -15.82
C HIS A 12 11.23 11.44 -15.17
N PRO A 13 10.89 12.74 -15.05
CA PRO A 13 11.81 13.72 -14.49
C PRO A 13 12.03 13.44 -13.01
N ASN A 14 13.17 12.80 -12.72
CA ASN A 14 13.55 12.24 -11.43
C ASN A 14 13.52 13.32 -10.32
N ARG A 15 12.46 13.36 -9.51
CA ARG A 15 12.17 14.44 -8.55
C ARG A 15 12.64 14.05 -7.17
N ARG A 16 13.92 14.30 -6.92
CA ARG A 16 14.60 14.00 -5.65
C ARG A 16 14.17 14.93 -4.52
N ILE A 17 14.32 14.46 -3.27
CA ILE A 17 14.09 15.23 -2.03
C ILE A 17 14.71 16.64 -2.03
N CYS A 18 15.82 16.87 -2.75
CA CYS A 18 16.45 18.19 -2.86
C CYS A 18 15.58 19.28 -3.48
N THR A 19 14.47 18.95 -4.17
CA THR A 19 13.51 19.95 -4.69
C THR A 19 12.55 20.50 -3.62
N LEU A 20 12.50 19.91 -2.42
CA LEU A 20 11.69 20.41 -1.31
C LEU A 20 12.32 21.68 -0.71
N THR A 21 11.46 22.61 -0.30
CA THR A 21 11.85 23.74 0.55
C THR A 21 12.46 23.23 1.86
N GLN A 22 13.41 23.99 2.40
CA GLN A 22 14.19 23.57 3.56
C GLN A 22 13.32 23.03 4.71
N HIS A 23 12.29 23.76 5.12
CA HIS A 23 11.40 23.33 6.19
C HIS A 23 10.70 21.97 5.92
N HIS A 24 10.22 21.74 4.69
CA HIS A 24 9.57 20.47 4.31
C HIS A 24 10.58 19.32 4.27
N ARG A 25 11.77 19.58 3.72
CA ARG A 25 12.85 18.59 3.65
C ARG A 25 13.33 18.19 5.03
N ASP A 26 13.61 19.17 5.88
CA ASP A 26 14.20 18.95 7.19
C ASP A 26 13.20 18.18 8.09
N LEU A 27 11.90 18.50 8.03
CA LEU A 27 10.83 17.72 8.68
C LEU A 27 10.70 16.28 8.14
N LEU A 28 10.79 16.08 6.81
CA LEU A 28 10.70 14.75 6.22
C LEU A 28 11.91 13.88 6.60
N LEU A 29 13.12 14.43 6.54
CA LEU A 29 14.34 13.73 6.95
C LEU A 29 14.32 13.38 8.45
N HIS A 30 13.84 14.29 9.29
CA HIS A 30 13.64 14.06 10.73
C HIS A 30 12.66 12.92 11.01
N ALA A 31 11.49 12.95 10.36
CA ALA A 31 10.46 11.92 10.48
C ALA A 31 10.97 10.52 10.04
N ILE A 32 11.76 10.47 8.96
CA ILE A 32 12.41 9.22 8.50
C ILE A 32 13.46 8.76 9.52
N GLY A 33 14.27 9.68 10.05
CA GLY A 33 15.26 9.40 11.10
C GLY A 33 14.61 8.76 12.34
N ASN A 34 13.53 9.35 12.86
CA ASN A 34 12.79 8.82 14.00
C ASN A 34 12.30 7.37 13.76
N VAL A 35 11.83 7.04 12.55
CA VAL A 35 11.46 5.65 12.20
C VAL A 35 12.69 4.74 12.14
N CYS A 36 13.76 5.18 11.47
CA CYS A 36 15.00 4.40 11.30
C CYS A 36 15.71 4.05 12.63
N GLU A 37 15.59 4.91 13.65
CA GLU A 37 16.14 4.66 14.99
C GLU A 37 15.34 3.66 15.83
N THR A 38 14.13 3.27 15.39
CA THR A 38 13.36 2.24 16.11
C THR A 38 14.04 0.89 16.06
N GLU A 39 13.88 0.08 17.12
CA GLU A 39 14.39 -1.29 17.14
C GLU A 39 13.80 -2.13 16.00
N ALA A 40 12.53 -1.88 15.64
CA ALA A 40 11.89 -2.53 14.51
C ALA A 40 12.60 -2.21 13.18
N ALA A 41 12.93 -0.94 12.92
CA ALA A 41 13.70 -0.54 11.75
C ALA A 41 15.12 -1.11 11.76
N ARG A 42 15.85 -1.01 12.87
CA ARG A 42 17.20 -1.59 12.95
C ARG A 42 17.21 -3.10 12.74
N ASN A 43 16.30 -3.85 13.38
CA ASN A 43 16.24 -5.30 13.24
C ASN A 43 15.77 -5.72 11.84
N THR A 44 14.82 -4.98 11.24
CA THR A 44 14.30 -5.30 9.90
C THR A 44 15.30 -4.93 8.82
N PHE A 45 15.90 -3.73 8.87
CA PHE A 45 16.95 -3.36 7.94
C PHE A 45 18.19 -4.23 8.13
N ALA A 46 18.55 -4.67 9.34
CA ALA A 46 19.63 -5.65 9.55
C ALA A 46 19.35 -7.02 8.91
N GLN A 47 18.08 -7.45 8.82
CA GLN A 47 17.71 -8.63 8.01
C GLN A 47 17.84 -8.38 6.49
N VAL A 48 18.09 -7.13 6.08
CA VAL A 48 18.51 -6.72 4.73
C VAL A 48 20.00 -6.25 4.71
N LEU A 49 20.70 -6.15 5.88
CA LEU A 49 22.02 -5.48 6.10
C LEU A 49 22.94 -6.16 7.16
N ASP A 50 24.01 -6.86 6.81
CA ASP A 50 24.27 -7.55 5.54
C ASP A 50 24.48 -6.71 4.26
N GLY A 51 25.24 -5.63 4.40
CA GLY A 51 25.90 -4.94 3.26
C GLY A 51 25.52 -3.48 3.07
N VAL A 52 26.30 -2.55 3.60
CA VAL A 52 25.97 -1.12 3.92
C VAL A 52 26.27 -0.15 2.75
N PRO A 53 25.85 1.14 2.71
CA PRO A 53 24.55 1.79 2.99
C PRO A 53 23.86 2.39 1.73
N ALA A 54 22.54 2.65 1.79
CA ALA A 54 21.76 3.22 0.69
C ALA A 54 21.89 4.76 0.50
N GLY A 55 21.76 5.23 -0.74
CA GLY A 55 22.07 6.61 -1.15
C GLY A 55 21.13 7.27 -2.17
N ALA A 56 19.85 6.86 -2.26
CA ALA A 56 18.83 7.57 -3.03
C ALA A 56 17.43 7.38 -2.41
N LEU A 57 16.84 8.45 -1.86
CA LEU A 57 15.50 8.41 -1.28
C LEU A 57 14.49 9.16 -2.15
N LEU A 58 13.41 8.45 -2.51
CA LEU A 58 12.16 8.92 -3.13
C LEU A 58 12.26 9.50 -4.56
N ASP A 59 11.48 8.91 -5.47
CA ASP A 59 11.24 9.44 -6.83
C ASP A 59 9.74 9.66 -7.17
N ASP A 60 8.85 9.65 -6.16
CA ASP A 60 7.43 9.99 -6.38
C ASP A 60 7.24 11.51 -6.46
N GLY A 61 7.34 12.02 -7.68
CA GLY A 61 7.09 13.43 -7.99
C GLY A 61 5.69 13.92 -7.60
N HIS A 62 4.65 13.09 -7.62
CA HIS A 62 3.28 13.51 -7.29
C HIS A 62 3.09 13.68 -5.77
N ALA A 63 3.53 12.71 -4.98
CA ALA A 63 3.48 12.82 -3.51
C ALA A 63 4.36 13.98 -3.01
N LEU A 64 5.55 14.17 -3.58
CA LEU A 64 6.44 15.28 -3.23
C LEU A 64 5.85 16.66 -3.59
N ILE A 65 5.21 16.82 -4.77
CA ILE A 65 4.48 18.05 -5.12
C ILE A 65 3.33 18.28 -4.13
N ALA A 66 2.54 17.25 -3.83
CA ALA A 66 1.38 17.37 -2.95
C ALA A 66 1.78 17.74 -1.51
N TYR A 67 2.88 17.17 -1.00
CA TYR A 67 3.47 17.54 0.28
C TYR A 67 3.97 18.98 0.27
N GLN A 68 4.76 19.38 -0.73
CA GLN A 68 5.30 20.73 -0.86
C GLN A 68 4.23 21.82 -1.02
N SER A 69 3.09 21.47 -1.62
CA SER A 69 1.97 22.40 -1.84
C SER A 69 1.00 22.48 -0.66
N ALA A 70 1.09 21.57 0.31
CA ALA A 70 0.21 21.55 1.47
C ALA A 70 0.73 22.47 2.57
N ALA A 71 -0.16 23.22 3.22
CA ALA A 71 0.22 24.06 4.35
C ALA A 71 0.72 23.19 5.52
N PRO A 72 1.87 23.51 6.17
CA PRO A 72 2.37 22.78 7.33
C PRO A 72 1.32 22.58 8.42
N GLY A 73 1.28 21.40 9.02
CA GLY A 73 0.28 20.99 10.01
C GLY A 73 -1.15 20.77 9.49
N SER A 74 -1.43 21.02 8.21
CA SER A 74 -2.74 20.70 7.62
C SER A 74 -2.98 19.19 7.50
N ARG A 75 -4.25 18.77 7.45
CA ARG A 75 -4.61 17.34 7.26
C ARG A 75 -3.97 16.72 6.02
N LEU A 76 -3.87 17.48 4.93
CA LEU A 76 -3.24 17.04 3.69
C LEU A 76 -1.72 16.88 3.89
N PHE A 77 -1.06 17.90 4.46
CA PHE A 77 0.38 17.85 4.78
C PHE A 77 0.71 16.64 5.66
N ASN A 78 -0.03 16.42 6.74
CA ASN A 78 0.15 15.28 7.65
C ASN A 78 -0.05 13.93 6.93
N THR A 79 -1.06 13.83 6.06
CA THR A 79 -1.32 12.59 5.31
C THR A 79 -0.23 12.31 4.27
N ARG A 80 0.29 13.35 3.58
CA ARG A 80 1.42 13.20 2.65
C ARG A 80 2.75 12.96 3.35
N LEU A 81 2.96 13.48 4.57
CA LEU A 81 4.12 13.13 5.40
C LEU A 81 4.13 11.62 5.70
N ILE A 82 2.99 11.07 6.15
CA ILE A 82 2.83 9.63 6.38
C ILE A 82 3.13 8.81 5.11
N GLU A 83 2.60 9.23 3.96
CA GLU A 83 2.83 8.59 2.66
C GLU A 83 4.31 8.60 2.25
N LEU A 84 4.97 9.75 2.34
CA LEU A 84 6.39 9.88 2.00
C LEU A 84 7.30 9.10 2.94
N VAL A 85 6.97 9.03 4.24
CA VAL A 85 7.70 8.18 5.21
C VAL A 85 7.54 6.70 4.85
N SER A 86 6.32 6.22 4.55
CA SER A 86 6.08 4.83 4.13
C SER A 86 6.88 4.48 2.87
N ARG A 87 6.82 5.35 1.84
CA ARG A 87 7.60 5.21 0.61
C ARG A 87 9.11 5.27 0.85
N ALA A 88 9.58 6.05 1.84
CA ALA A 88 11.00 6.15 2.15
C ALA A 88 11.52 4.88 2.80
N ILE A 89 10.78 4.30 3.75
CA ILE A 89 11.11 3.01 4.37
C ILE A 89 11.11 1.88 3.33
N HIS A 90 10.13 1.88 2.42
CA HIS A 90 10.09 0.99 1.26
C HIS A 90 11.35 1.14 0.39
N GLN A 91 11.66 2.36 -0.04
CA GLN A 91 12.82 2.61 -0.92
C GLN A 91 14.14 2.28 -0.23
N ILE A 92 14.29 2.55 1.08
CA ILE A 92 15.48 2.13 1.83
C ILE A 92 15.65 0.61 1.70
N ALA A 93 14.63 -0.19 2.00
CA ALA A 93 14.73 -1.65 1.88
C ALA A 93 14.98 -2.12 0.42
N VAL A 94 14.43 -1.43 -0.59
CA VAL A 94 14.71 -1.69 -2.01
C VAL A 94 16.18 -1.44 -2.36
N GLU A 95 16.72 -0.28 -2.01
CA GLU A 95 18.13 0.09 -2.25
C GLU A 95 19.06 -0.89 -1.52
N LEU A 96 18.75 -1.23 -0.27
CA LEU A 96 19.51 -2.20 0.52
C LEU A 96 19.51 -3.60 -0.10
N ALA A 97 18.39 -4.05 -0.67
CA ALA A 97 18.32 -5.32 -1.40
C ALA A 97 19.14 -5.34 -2.70
N PHE A 98 19.35 -4.18 -3.33
CA PHE A 98 20.21 -4.06 -4.52
C PHE A 98 21.71 -4.11 -4.21
N LEU A 99 22.12 -3.79 -2.97
CA LEU A 99 23.53 -3.88 -2.57
C LEU A 99 23.99 -5.34 -2.72
N ASP A 100 25.06 -5.55 -3.48
CA ASP A 100 25.52 -6.90 -3.88
C ASP A 100 26.34 -7.60 -2.79
N GLU A 101 26.29 -7.07 -1.58
CA GLU A 101 27.15 -7.47 -0.45
C GLU A 101 26.43 -8.39 0.56
N SER A 102 25.16 -8.74 0.32
CA SER A 102 24.43 -9.67 1.19
C SER A 102 25.10 -11.07 1.20
N PRO A 103 25.61 -11.54 2.36
CA PRO A 103 26.22 -12.86 2.48
C PRO A 103 25.22 -13.99 2.21
N HIS A 104 23.91 -13.70 2.30
CA HIS A 104 22.80 -14.62 2.04
C HIS A 104 22.36 -14.71 0.57
N LYS A 105 23.02 -14.02 -0.37
CA LYS A 105 22.85 -14.30 -1.81
C LYS A 105 23.46 -15.65 -2.21
N ALA A 106 24.48 -16.12 -1.50
CA ALA A 106 25.26 -17.31 -1.88
C ALA A 106 24.80 -18.62 -1.19
N ASP A 107 24.06 -18.55 -0.09
CA ASP A 107 23.61 -19.72 0.68
C ASP A 107 22.19 -20.20 0.35
N GLY A 108 21.49 -19.48 -0.54
CA GLY A 108 20.14 -19.82 -0.99
C GLY A 108 19.03 -19.40 -0.04
N LEU A 109 19.31 -18.65 1.04
CA LEU A 109 18.28 -18.18 1.98
C LEU A 109 17.21 -17.30 1.30
N LEU A 110 17.57 -16.65 0.18
CA LEU A 110 16.66 -15.87 -0.66
C LEU A 110 15.97 -16.70 -1.76
N ALA A 111 16.46 -17.89 -2.10
CA ALA A 111 16.02 -18.66 -3.28
C ALA A 111 15.71 -20.12 -2.93
N PHE A 112 14.48 -20.38 -2.47
CA PHE A 112 13.99 -21.75 -2.30
C PHE A 112 13.57 -22.35 -3.64
N THR A 113 14.10 -23.53 -3.94
CA THR A 113 13.66 -24.35 -5.08
C THR A 113 12.95 -25.59 -4.54
N PRO A 114 11.62 -25.68 -4.67
CA PRO A 114 10.88 -26.88 -4.28
C PRO A 114 11.21 -28.05 -5.19
N PRO A 115 11.15 -29.31 -4.70
CA PRO A 115 11.28 -30.48 -5.56
C PRO A 115 10.19 -30.49 -6.64
N GLU A 116 10.52 -30.89 -7.86
CA GLU A 116 9.53 -31.10 -8.96
C GLU A 116 8.44 -32.11 -8.58
N SER A 117 8.73 -33.01 -7.62
CA SER A 117 7.77 -33.99 -7.08
C SER A 117 6.77 -33.41 -6.08
N ASP A 118 6.93 -32.17 -5.61
CA ASP A 118 5.98 -31.53 -4.69
C ASP A 118 4.77 -30.98 -5.44
N LEU A 119 3.90 -31.88 -5.87
CA LEU A 119 2.69 -31.56 -6.64
C LEU A 119 1.79 -30.53 -5.93
N VAL A 120 1.82 -30.49 -4.60
CA VAL A 120 1.04 -29.52 -3.80
C VAL A 120 1.63 -28.13 -3.96
N PHE A 121 2.97 -27.98 -3.88
CA PHE A 121 3.61 -26.70 -4.15
C PHE A 121 3.26 -26.19 -5.56
N TRP A 122 3.45 -27.01 -6.58
CA TRP A 122 3.26 -26.59 -7.98
C TRP A 122 1.79 -26.35 -8.36
N GLU A 123 0.82 -26.94 -7.64
CA GLU A 123 -0.61 -26.60 -7.77
C GLU A 123 -0.90 -25.18 -7.25
N TYR A 124 -0.30 -24.77 -6.12
CA TYR A 124 -0.48 -23.43 -5.53
C TYR A 124 0.51 -22.37 -6.05
N SER A 125 1.55 -22.76 -6.78
CA SER A 125 2.56 -21.87 -7.34
C SER A 125 2.96 -22.32 -8.76
N PRO A 126 2.02 -22.25 -9.72
CA PRO A 126 2.24 -22.71 -11.10
C PRO A 126 3.29 -21.89 -11.85
N ASP A 127 3.50 -20.65 -11.44
CA ASP A 127 4.54 -19.73 -11.94
C ASP A 127 5.93 -20.00 -11.32
N GLY A 128 6.03 -20.98 -10.42
CA GLY A 128 7.24 -21.32 -9.67
C GLY A 128 7.41 -20.56 -8.35
N PRO A 129 8.52 -20.83 -7.62
CA PRO A 129 8.80 -20.21 -6.34
C PRO A 129 9.03 -18.70 -6.46
N LEU A 130 8.69 -17.99 -5.38
CA LEU A 130 8.95 -16.57 -5.26
C LEU A 130 10.47 -16.30 -5.20
N PRO A 131 10.94 -15.18 -5.76
CA PRO A 131 12.37 -14.83 -5.79
C PRO A 131 12.93 -14.38 -4.43
N THR A 132 12.12 -14.36 -3.38
CA THR A 132 12.52 -14.03 -2.00
C THR A 132 11.50 -14.56 -0.98
N TRP A 133 11.99 -14.98 0.18
CA TRP A 133 11.15 -15.26 1.36
C TRP A 133 10.68 -13.98 2.07
N LEU A 134 11.38 -12.85 1.87
CA LEU A 134 11.03 -11.55 2.43
C LEU A 134 9.90 -10.93 1.58
N HIS A 135 8.68 -11.42 1.78
CA HIS A 135 7.51 -10.99 1.02
C HIS A 135 6.26 -10.87 1.89
N VAL A 136 5.21 -10.33 1.29
CA VAL A 136 3.89 -10.11 1.90
C VAL A 136 2.86 -10.71 0.96
N GLN A 137 1.89 -11.46 1.49
CA GLN A 137 0.96 -12.31 0.72
C GLN A 137 0.25 -11.59 -0.43
N TRP A 138 -0.05 -10.30 -0.26
CA TRP A 138 -0.76 -9.47 -1.24
C TRP A 138 0.13 -8.61 -2.15
N TYR A 139 1.44 -8.61 -1.92
CA TYR A 139 2.41 -7.72 -2.59
C TYR A 139 3.55 -8.52 -3.24
N LYS A 140 3.16 -9.46 -4.10
CA LYS A 140 4.05 -10.45 -4.75
C LYS A 140 4.21 -10.21 -6.26
N ASN A 141 3.73 -9.07 -6.78
CA ASN A 141 3.67 -8.82 -8.23
C ASN A 141 5.00 -8.30 -8.83
N TYR A 142 6.12 -8.92 -8.44
CA TYR A 142 7.48 -8.47 -8.78
C TYR A 142 7.76 -8.39 -10.29
N LYS A 143 7.07 -9.19 -11.11
CA LYS A 143 7.19 -9.14 -12.59
C LYS A 143 6.74 -7.79 -13.18
N HIS A 144 5.98 -6.99 -12.42
CA HIS A 144 5.45 -5.69 -12.83
C HIS A 144 5.91 -4.52 -11.94
N TYR A 145 6.61 -4.79 -10.84
CA TYR A 145 7.11 -3.74 -9.96
C TYR A 145 8.38 -3.08 -10.56
N PRO A 146 8.58 -1.76 -10.42
CA PRO A 146 9.71 -1.05 -11.05
C PRO A 146 11.09 -1.60 -10.71
N ASN A 147 11.27 -2.07 -9.47
CA ASN A 147 12.51 -2.63 -8.93
C ASN A 147 12.46 -4.17 -8.81
N GLY A 148 11.49 -4.82 -9.45
CA GLY A 148 11.38 -6.27 -9.47
C GLY A 148 11.10 -6.87 -8.09
N SER A 149 11.89 -7.88 -7.71
CA SER A 149 11.76 -8.56 -6.42
C SER A 149 12.18 -7.69 -5.23
N SER A 150 12.97 -6.63 -5.45
CA SER A 150 13.37 -5.71 -4.38
C SER A 150 12.17 -4.98 -3.79
N ASP A 151 11.15 -4.65 -4.60
CA ASP A 151 9.90 -4.03 -4.09
C ASP A 151 9.13 -4.98 -3.15
N MET A 152 9.20 -6.32 -3.34
CA MET A 152 8.62 -7.28 -2.38
C MET A 152 9.27 -7.14 -0.99
N ILE A 153 10.59 -6.95 -0.97
CA ILE A 153 11.39 -6.72 0.25
C ILE A 153 11.03 -5.36 0.86
N GLY A 154 10.75 -4.35 0.02
CA GLY A 154 10.20 -3.06 0.44
C GLY A 154 8.88 -3.19 1.21
N TYR A 155 7.89 -3.88 0.65
CA TYR A 155 6.59 -4.12 1.33
C TYR A 155 6.74 -4.97 2.60
N TRP A 156 7.64 -5.96 2.58
CA TRP A 156 7.97 -6.76 3.75
C TRP A 156 8.56 -5.89 4.86
N ALA A 157 9.50 -4.99 4.54
CA ALA A 157 10.07 -4.07 5.50
C ALA A 157 9.00 -3.13 6.11
N GLU A 158 8.09 -2.58 5.30
CA GLU A 158 6.95 -1.80 5.80
C GLU A 158 6.06 -2.61 6.77
N ASN A 159 5.73 -3.87 6.45
CA ASN A 159 4.93 -4.75 7.31
C ASN A 159 5.61 -5.02 8.67
N TYR A 160 6.94 -5.11 8.69
CA TYR A 160 7.71 -5.40 9.89
C TYR A 160 8.03 -4.16 10.74
N ILE A 161 8.34 -3.03 10.12
CA ILE A 161 8.69 -1.75 10.77
C ILE A 161 7.44 -0.97 11.16
N ILE A 162 6.59 -0.65 10.19
CA ILE A 162 5.39 0.16 10.40
C ILE A 162 4.26 -0.69 10.99
N GLY A 163 4.26 -2.00 10.77
CA GLY A 163 3.24 -2.95 11.23
C GLY A 163 2.24 -3.39 10.16
N GLY A 164 2.36 -2.84 8.96
CA GLY A 164 1.56 -3.12 7.78
C GLY A 164 1.86 -2.11 6.67
N ILE A 165 1.44 -2.39 5.45
CA ILE A 165 1.59 -1.48 4.32
C ILE A 165 0.54 -0.37 4.47
N LEU A 166 0.96 0.89 4.41
CA LEU A 166 0.05 2.03 4.48
C LEU A 166 -0.56 2.32 3.11
N LEU A 167 -1.88 2.38 3.06
CA LEU A 167 -2.69 2.65 1.88
C LEU A 167 -3.52 3.91 2.11
N PHE A 168 -3.85 4.62 1.03
CA PHE A 168 -4.49 5.94 1.11
C PHE A 168 -5.86 5.93 0.42
N GLU A 169 -6.80 6.72 0.93
CA GLU A 169 -8.09 6.93 0.28
C GLU A 169 -7.91 7.78 -0.99
N ARG A 170 -8.14 7.19 -2.16
CA ARG A 170 -7.97 7.80 -3.48
C ARG A 170 -9.30 8.04 -4.21
N ARG A 171 -10.42 7.67 -3.59
CA ARG A 171 -11.82 7.77 -4.10
C ARG A 171 -12.25 9.16 -4.62
N HIS A 172 -11.48 10.21 -4.33
CA HIS A 172 -11.73 11.59 -4.76
C HIS A 172 -10.61 12.18 -5.66
N GLU A 173 -9.56 11.41 -5.98
CA GLU A 173 -8.50 11.84 -6.90
C GLU A 173 -8.86 11.48 -8.35
N SER A 174 -9.61 10.40 -8.57
CA SER A 174 -10.20 10.01 -9.85
C SER A 174 -11.50 10.76 -10.22
N SER A 175 -11.92 11.74 -9.41
CA SER A 175 -13.02 12.67 -9.72
C SER A 175 -12.54 14.05 -10.22
N GLY A 176 -11.33 14.12 -10.78
CA GLY A 176 -10.93 15.23 -11.64
C GLY A 176 -11.57 15.10 -13.03
N PRO A 177 -11.81 16.21 -13.76
CA PRO A 177 -12.29 16.11 -15.14
C PRO A 177 -11.20 15.45 -16.00
N VAL A 178 -11.54 14.32 -16.62
CA VAL A 178 -10.81 13.85 -17.80
C VAL A 178 -10.97 14.93 -18.88
N PRO A 179 -9.89 15.49 -19.45
CA PRO A 179 -10.01 16.38 -20.60
C PRO A 179 -10.72 15.63 -21.74
N GLY A 180 -11.93 16.06 -22.06
CA GLY A 180 -12.86 15.27 -22.85
C GLY A 180 -12.55 15.24 -24.34
N TYR A 181 -13.18 14.27 -25.02
CA TYR A 181 -13.79 14.56 -26.31
C TYR A 181 -15.19 15.17 -26.07
N ASP A 182 -15.62 16.03 -26.99
CA ASP A 182 -16.59 17.09 -26.72
C ASP A 182 -18.07 16.67 -26.65
N ALA A 183 -18.85 17.42 -25.85
CA ALA A 183 -20.27 17.66 -26.07
C ALA A 183 -20.72 18.94 -25.33
N GLU A 184 -21.24 19.94 -26.07
CA GLU A 184 -21.78 21.19 -25.50
C GLU A 184 -23.23 21.03 -25.01
N ILE A 185 -23.54 21.61 -23.83
CA ILE A 185 -24.91 22.03 -23.46
C ILE A 185 -24.81 23.36 -22.69
N ASP A 186 -25.54 24.38 -23.12
CA ASP A 186 -25.67 25.66 -22.40
C ASP A 186 -26.74 25.54 -21.29
N VAL A 187 -26.31 25.66 -20.03
CA VAL A 187 -27.13 25.54 -18.82
C VAL A 187 -27.12 26.83 -17.99
N SER A 188 -26.69 27.94 -18.59
CA SER A 188 -26.13 29.13 -17.91
C SER A 188 -27.07 29.89 -16.95
N GLN A 189 -28.39 29.69 -17.01
CA GLN A 189 -29.35 30.56 -16.29
C GLN A 189 -30.13 29.92 -15.13
N LEU A 190 -30.06 28.61 -14.89
CA LEU A 190 -30.94 27.95 -13.88
C LEU A 190 -30.24 27.38 -12.64
N ILE A 191 -28.92 27.15 -12.69
CA ILE A 191 -28.20 26.38 -11.65
C ILE A 191 -27.53 27.29 -10.59
N THR A 192 -27.11 28.49 -10.98
CA THR A 192 -26.08 29.33 -10.34
C THR A 192 -26.37 29.84 -8.92
N ARG A 193 -27.56 29.63 -8.37
CA ARG A 193 -27.95 30.14 -7.03
C ARG A 193 -28.16 29.10 -5.94
N SER A 194 -28.22 27.80 -6.30
CA SER A 194 -28.44 26.72 -5.32
C SER A 194 -27.24 25.78 -5.19
N THR A 195 -26.52 25.53 -6.29
CA THR A 195 -25.35 24.64 -6.28
C THR A 195 -24.17 25.20 -5.50
N ASP A 196 -23.95 26.51 -5.41
CA ASP A 196 -22.83 27.05 -4.63
C ASP A 196 -22.94 26.70 -3.13
N LYS A 197 -24.16 26.63 -2.60
CA LYS A 197 -24.42 26.24 -1.20
C LYS A 197 -24.29 24.73 -1.00
N ILE A 198 -24.71 23.94 -1.98
CA ILE A 198 -24.63 22.47 -1.96
C ILE A 198 -23.19 21.99 -2.20
N MET A 199 -22.46 22.56 -3.16
CA MET A 199 -21.05 22.26 -3.44
C MET A 199 -20.14 22.67 -2.29
N ARG A 200 -20.39 23.80 -1.61
CA ARG A 200 -19.64 24.15 -0.39
C ARG A 200 -19.91 23.20 0.78
N LEU A 201 -21.09 22.58 0.85
CA LEU A 201 -21.37 21.54 1.85
C LEU A 201 -20.79 20.17 1.44
N ALA A 202 -20.85 19.80 0.16
CA ALA A 202 -20.32 18.54 -0.36
C ALA A 202 -18.78 18.47 -0.38
N ASN A 203 -18.09 19.52 -0.86
CA ASN A 203 -16.61 19.60 -0.86
C ASN A 203 -15.98 19.64 0.54
N THR A 204 -16.80 19.75 1.59
CA THR A 204 -16.34 19.80 2.98
C THR A 204 -16.52 18.45 3.70
N TYR A 205 -17.20 17.46 3.10
CA TYR A 205 -17.65 16.26 3.83
C TYR A 205 -16.94 14.93 3.52
N ARG A 206 -16.06 14.85 2.51
CA ARG A 206 -15.12 13.71 2.36
C ARG A 206 -13.89 14.13 1.56
N LYS A 207 -12.90 14.71 2.23
CA LYS A 207 -11.56 14.89 1.66
C LYS A 207 -10.72 13.64 1.96
N PRO A 208 -9.86 13.19 1.03
CA PRO A 208 -9.06 11.98 1.19
C PRO A 208 -7.95 12.16 2.25
N ASP A 209 -8.30 12.00 3.53
CA ASP A 209 -7.36 11.89 4.65
C ASP A 209 -7.41 10.51 5.32
N GLY A 210 -8.21 9.57 4.78
CA GLY A 210 -8.22 8.17 5.19
C GLY A 210 -6.87 7.51 4.93
N VAL A 211 -6.16 7.19 6.02
CA VAL A 211 -4.99 6.30 6.01
C VAL A 211 -5.47 4.94 6.49
N TYR A 212 -5.14 3.91 5.73
CA TYR A 212 -5.45 2.52 5.99
C TYR A 212 -4.16 1.74 6.19
N ILE A 213 -4.20 0.68 6.98
CA ILE A 213 -3.09 -0.24 7.19
C ILE A 213 -3.51 -1.65 6.76
N HIS A 214 -2.67 -2.28 5.94
CA HIS A 214 -2.79 -3.68 5.56
C HIS A 214 -1.70 -4.47 6.27
N SER A 215 -2.05 -5.10 7.39
CA SER A 215 -1.13 -5.88 8.21
C SER A 215 -1.18 -7.34 7.77
N ASP A 216 -0.06 -7.88 7.32
CA ASP A 216 0.07 -9.30 6.97
C ASP A 216 0.78 -10.01 8.12
N ARG A 217 0.09 -10.05 9.27
CA ARG A 217 0.59 -10.70 10.48
C ARG A 217 -0.41 -11.74 10.98
N ASP A 218 0.12 -12.94 11.19
CA ASP A 218 -0.63 -14.09 11.70
C ASP A 218 -1.50 -13.76 12.91
N ARG A 219 -2.71 -14.31 12.90
CA ARG A 219 -3.69 -14.23 14.01
C ARG A 219 -4.06 -12.79 14.43
N ARG A 220 -4.04 -11.86 13.47
CA ARG A 220 -4.57 -10.50 13.62
C ARG A 220 -5.80 -10.31 12.75
N THR A 221 -5.62 -9.82 11.54
CA THR A 221 -6.68 -9.74 10.53
C THR A 221 -6.06 -9.70 9.14
N ASN A 222 -6.71 -10.34 8.17
CA ASN A 222 -6.36 -10.20 6.75
C ASN A 222 -6.92 -8.89 6.15
N ARG A 223 -7.78 -8.16 6.87
CA ARG A 223 -8.52 -7.02 6.30
C ARG A 223 -7.72 -5.72 6.39
N ILE A 224 -7.86 -4.90 5.36
CA ILE A 224 -7.32 -3.54 5.31
C ILE A 224 -8.14 -2.68 6.25
N CYS A 225 -7.52 -2.09 7.27
CA CYS A 225 -8.22 -1.38 8.33
C CYS A 225 -7.90 0.11 8.29
N LYS A 226 -8.89 0.99 8.40
CA LYS A 226 -8.64 2.43 8.58
C LYS A 226 -7.95 2.66 9.93
N LEU A 227 -6.90 3.48 9.95
CA LEU A 227 -6.31 3.94 11.22
C LEU A 227 -7.31 4.84 11.94
N LEU A 228 -7.43 4.66 13.27
CA LEU A 228 -8.20 5.58 14.10
C LEU A 228 -7.53 6.96 14.12
N ASP A 229 -8.32 8.03 14.30
CA ASP A 229 -7.79 9.40 14.40
C ASP A 229 -6.78 9.54 15.56
N THR A 230 -6.94 8.76 16.64
CA THR A 230 -5.98 8.67 17.76
C THR A 230 -4.67 8.04 17.32
N GLN A 231 -4.70 6.85 16.71
CA GLN A 231 -3.50 6.16 16.21
C GLN A 231 -2.77 6.98 15.13
N LYS A 232 -3.52 7.65 14.25
CA LYS A 232 -2.97 8.57 13.24
C LYS A 232 -2.31 9.77 13.91
N LYS A 233 -2.89 10.32 14.97
CA LYS A 233 -2.29 11.41 15.75
C LYS A 233 -1.03 10.95 16.50
N GLU A 234 -1.08 9.83 17.21
CA GLU A 234 0.06 9.25 17.92
C GLU A 234 1.26 9.02 16.97
N TYR A 235 1.00 8.49 15.77
CA TYR A 235 2.04 8.34 14.76
C TYR A 235 2.57 9.67 14.24
N LEU A 236 1.71 10.66 13.98
CA LEU A 236 2.15 12.01 13.56
C LEU A 236 2.96 12.74 14.63
N ASP A 237 2.55 12.63 15.89
CA ASP A 237 3.26 13.22 17.02
C ASP A 237 4.65 12.58 17.13
N PHE A 238 4.77 11.25 17.01
CA PHE A 238 6.06 10.54 16.95
C PHE A 238 6.95 10.95 15.76
N LEU A 239 6.38 11.11 14.56
CA LEU A 239 7.13 11.56 13.38
C LEU A 239 7.63 13.00 13.50
N GLN A 240 7.08 13.80 14.41
CA GLN A 240 7.42 15.22 14.60
C GLN A 240 8.10 15.51 15.96
N ALA A 241 8.14 14.54 16.87
CA ALA A 241 8.81 14.64 18.17
C ALA A 241 10.33 14.71 18.03
N ASP A 242 11.00 15.33 19.01
CA ASP A 242 12.45 15.29 19.13
C ASP A 242 12.93 13.82 19.27
N THR A 243 14.12 13.52 18.76
CA THR A 243 14.59 12.12 18.60
C THR A 243 14.66 11.35 19.92
N ASP A 244 15.02 12.01 21.03
CA ASP A 244 15.03 11.42 22.37
C ASP A 244 13.61 11.03 22.84
N ASP A 245 12.62 11.90 22.63
CA ASP A 245 11.22 11.63 22.97
C ASP A 245 10.61 10.54 22.07
N ALA A 246 10.98 10.53 20.78
CA ALA A 246 10.55 9.53 19.81
C ALA A 246 11.12 8.14 20.12
N ALA A 247 12.37 8.05 20.58
CA ALA A 247 13.00 6.80 21.00
C ALA A 247 12.31 6.17 22.24
N ILE A 248 11.77 7.00 23.14
CA ILE A 248 11.03 6.54 24.33
C ILE A 248 9.58 6.19 23.99
N ASN A 249 8.92 6.99 23.15
CA ASN A 249 7.46 6.94 22.93
C ASN A 249 7.09 6.46 21.52
N SER A 250 7.79 5.45 20.99
CA SER A 250 7.48 4.94 19.65
C SER A 250 6.14 4.17 19.62
N PRO A 251 5.20 4.53 18.73
CA PRO A 251 3.95 3.79 18.52
C PRO A 251 4.13 2.61 17.54
N LEU A 252 5.35 2.37 17.05
CA LEU A 252 5.65 1.33 16.07
C LEU A 252 5.95 -0.03 16.73
N PRO A 253 5.54 -1.16 16.11
CA PRO A 253 4.70 -1.26 14.92
C PRO A 253 3.22 -0.94 15.22
N LEU A 254 2.60 -0.15 14.35
CA LEU A 254 1.16 0.14 14.37
C LEU A 254 0.36 -1.17 14.25
N ARG A 255 -0.80 -1.21 14.91
CA ARG A 255 -1.68 -2.38 14.92
C ARG A 255 -3.09 -1.98 14.51
N PRO A 256 -3.78 -2.75 13.64
CA PRO A 256 -5.20 -2.59 13.42
C PRO A 256 -5.95 -2.66 14.76
N SER A 257 -6.69 -1.61 15.11
CA SER A 257 -7.56 -1.62 16.30
C SER A 257 -8.86 -2.37 16.00
N ASP A 258 -9.38 -3.15 16.95
CA ASP A 258 -10.71 -3.77 16.86
C ASP A 258 -11.84 -2.73 16.77
N ASP A 259 -11.63 -1.53 17.33
CA ASP A 259 -12.56 -0.40 17.25
C ASP A 259 -12.59 0.24 15.85
N SER A 260 -11.65 -0.12 14.95
CA SER A 260 -11.74 0.29 13.55
C SER A 260 -12.84 -0.51 12.85
N LEU A 261 -13.89 0.19 12.44
CA LEU A 261 -15.06 -0.38 11.75
C LEU A 261 -15.03 -0.15 10.23
N ASP A 262 -14.20 0.76 9.73
CA ASP A 262 -13.99 0.98 8.30
C ASP A 262 -12.91 0.01 7.80
N ARG A 263 -13.36 -1.16 7.34
CA ARG A 263 -12.53 -2.26 6.86
C ARG A 263 -12.85 -2.61 5.42
N VAL A 264 -11.80 -2.91 4.67
CA VAL A 264 -11.86 -3.27 3.25
C VAL A 264 -11.21 -4.63 3.07
N ASP A 265 -11.82 -5.48 2.27
CA ASP A 265 -11.27 -6.81 1.98
C ASP A 265 -10.15 -6.67 0.95
N PRO A 266 -8.97 -7.28 1.15
CA PRO A 266 -7.88 -7.20 0.19
C PRO A 266 -8.19 -7.90 -1.14
N GLU A 267 -9.13 -8.85 -1.15
CA GLU A 267 -9.67 -9.52 -2.35
C GLU A 267 -10.36 -8.56 -3.33
N GLU A 268 -10.86 -7.41 -2.86
CA GLU A 268 -11.53 -6.42 -3.70
C GLU A 268 -10.50 -5.59 -4.50
N PRO A 269 -10.74 -5.34 -5.81
CA PRO A 269 -9.81 -4.58 -6.64
C PRO A 269 -9.46 -3.20 -6.05
N ALA A 270 -8.17 -2.88 -6.03
CA ALA A 270 -7.66 -1.63 -5.47
C ALA A 270 -8.35 -0.37 -6.05
N LEU A 271 -8.58 -0.35 -7.36
CA LEU A 271 -9.31 0.74 -8.05
C LEU A 271 -10.80 0.82 -7.67
N ALA A 272 -11.46 -0.32 -7.41
CA ALA A 272 -12.88 -0.36 -7.06
C ALA A 272 -13.14 0.10 -5.63
N THR A 273 -12.25 -0.28 -4.70
CA THR A 273 -12.28 0.19 -3.30
C THR A 273 -11.82 1.64 -3.18
N GLY A 274 -10.95 2.07 -4.10
CA GLY A 274 -10.24 3.35 -4.07
C GLY A 274 -9.28 3.47 -2.88
N ILE A 275 -8.77 2.35 -2.35
CA ILE A 275 -7.81 2.30 -1.24
C ILE A 275 -6.49 1.70 -1.74
N TYR A 276 -5.51 2.56 -2.03
CA TYR A 276 -4.20 2.18 -2.54
C TYR A 276 -3.16 3.28 -2.31
N ARG A 277 -1.87 2.90 -2.29
CA ARG A 277 -0.77 3.88 -2.42
C ARG A 277 -0.53 4.11 -3.90
N ASP A 278 -0.26 3.06 -4.67
CA ASP A 278 -0.34 3.03 -6.14
C ASP A 278 -1.31 1.95 -6.64
N SER A 279 -1.96 2.18 -7.79
CA SER A 279 -3.06 1.32 -8.26
C SER A 279 -2.65 -0.06 -8.77
N TRP A 280 -1.35 -0.28 -9.00
CA TRP A 280 -0.76 -1.49 -9.54
C TRP A 280 -0.08 -2.39 -8.49
N GLU A 281 0.02 -1.94 -7.23
CA GLU A 281 0.75 -2.67 -6.18
C GLU A 281 0.09 -4.01 -5.83
N ARG A 282 -1.25 -4.05 -5.86
CA ARG A 282 -2.08 -5.22 -5.58
C ARG A 282 -2.89 -5.61 -6.81
N LEU A 283 -2.68 -6.83 -7.31
CA LEU A 283 -3.51 -7.39 -8.38
C LEU A 283 -4.89 -7.83 -7.85
N PRO A 284 -5.92 -7.83 -8.71
CA PRO A 284 -7.17 -8.55 -8.42
C PRO A 284 -6.91 -10.05 -8.27
N LEU A 285 -7.63 -10.69 -7.34
CA LEU A 285 -7.54 -12.13 -7.09
C LEU A 285 -7.92 -12.95 -8.34
N LEU A 286 -7.03 -13.82 -8.81
CA LEU A 286 -7.19 -14.64 -10.02
C LEU A 286 -8.22 -15.76 -9.80
N ASP A 287 -8.97 -16.14 -10.84
CA ASP A 287 -10.15 -17.01 -10.70
C ASP A 287 -9.88 -18.43 -10.18
N HIS A 288 -8.62 -18.87 -10.15
CA HIS A 288 -8.19 -20.12 -9.54
C HIS A 288 -7.68 -19.97 -8.09
N GLU A 289 -7.42 -18.75 -7.62
CA GLU A 289 -6.95 -18.49 -6.27
C GLU A 289 -8.09 -18.58 -5.24
N ASN A 290 -7.74 -19.08 -4.06
CA ASN A 290 -8.63 -19.20 -2.91
C ASN A 290 -9.07 -17.82 -2.40
N ASP A 291 -10.38 -17.60 -2.35
CA ASP A 291 -10.97 -16.39 -1.79
C ASP A 291 -10.96 -16.45 -0.26
N GLY A 292 -10.16 -15.58 0.37
CA GLY A 292 -9.94 -15.59 1.82
C GLY A 292 -11.21 -15.35 2.64
N ARG A 293 -12.23 -14.73 2.03
CA ARG A 293 -13.53 -14.40 2.65
C ARG A 293 -14.47 -15.61 2.81
N LEU A 294 -14.15 -16.72 2.15
CA LEU A 294 -14.88 -18.00 2.32
C LEU A 294 -14.39 -18.82 3.50
N ARG A 295 -13.31 -18.39 4.17
CA ARG A 295 -12.79 -19.04 5.37
C ARG A 295 -13.68 -18.76 6.58
N ASP A 296 -13.70 -19.70 7.52
CA ASP A 296 -14.25 -19.47 8.85
C ASP A 296 -13.53 -18.30 9.56
N VAL A 297 -14.24 -17.62 10.46
CA VAL A 297 -13.72 -16.48 11.21
C VAL A 297 -12.74 -16.96 12.29
N PHE A 298 -11.45 -16.93 11.97
CA PHE A 298 -10.38 -17.33 12.89
C PHE A 298 -10.16 -16.33 14.03
N THR A 299 -10.42 -15.03 13.84
CA THR A 299 -10.20 -13.99 14.85
C THR A 299 -11.32 -12.97 14.82
N ARG A 300 -11.81 -12.56 16.00
CA ARG A 300 -12.88 -11.54 16.15
C ARG A 300 -12.54 -10.23 15.43
N SER A 301 -11.26 -9.89 15.36
CA SER A 301 -10.72 -8.72 14.68
C SER A 301 -11.01 -8.68 13.18
N ASP A 302 -11.24 -9.81 12.49
CA ASP A 302 -11.61 -9.79 11.07
C ASP A 302 -12.98 -9.15 10.84
N TYR A 303 -13.95 -9.49 11.70
CA TYR A 303 -15.32 -9.03 11.57
C TYR A 303 -15.85 -8.51 12.91
N PRO A 304 -15.57 -7.23 13.27
CA PRO A 304 -16.12 -6.60 14.46
C PRO A 304 -17.66 -6.60 14.49
N ARG A 305 -18.30 -6.72 13.32
CA ARG A 305 -19.75 -6.80 13.13
C ARG A 305 -20.11 -7.98 12.25
N PHE A 306 -21.22 -8.63 12.58
CA PHE A 306 -21.77 -9.75 11.80
C PHE A 306 -22.29 -9.33 10.42
N SER A 307 -22.76 -8.08 10.25
CA SER A 307 -23.11 -7.50 8.95
C SER A 307 -21.95 -7.60 7.96
N ASP A 308 -20.77 -7.16 8.40
CA ASP A 308 -19.59 -7.01 7.56
C ASP A 308 -19.05 -8.39 7.15
N PHE A 309 -19.26 -9.42 7.99
CA PHE A 309 -19.01 -10.82 7.64
C PHE A 309 -19.96 -11.30 6.54
N CYS A 310 -21.27 -11.10 6.69
CA CYS A 310 -22.26 -11.48 5.67
C CYS A 310 -22.00 -10.78 4.33
N GLU A 311 -21.70 -9.46 4.33
CA GLU A 311 -21.40 -8.69 3.12
C GLU A 311 -20.09 -9.13 2.44
N SER A 312 -19.10 -9.58 3.23
CA SER A 312 -17.85 -10.16 2.73
C SER A 312 -18.10 -11.52 2.07
N GLN A 313 -18.83 -12.40 2.77
CA GLN A 313 -19.19 -13.74 2.29
C GLN A 313 -20.09 -13.67 1.05
N GLU A 314 -21.05 -12.74 0.98
CA GLU A 314 -21.90 -12.54 -0.20
C GLU A 314 -21.08 -12.18 -1.45
N ARG A 315 -20.11 -11.26 -1.32
CA ARG A 315 -19.22 -10.88 -2.43
C ARG A 315 -18.34 -12.04 -2.89
N ALA A 316 -17.89 -12.89 -1.97
CA ALA A 316 -17.14 -14.10 -2.29
C ALA A 316 -17.99 -15.18 -2.99
N VAL A 317 -19.22 -15.41 -2.51
CA VAL A 317 -20.19 -16.32 -3.16
C VAL A 317 -20.58 -15.81 -4.55
N LYS A 318 -20.77 -14.49 -4.71
CA LYS A 318 -21.05 -13.85 -6.00
C LYS A 318 -19.89 -14.02 -6.97
N ARG A 319 -18.64 -13.94 -6.50
CA ARG A 319 -17.43 -14.25 -7.28
C ARG A 319 -17.41 -15.72 -7.71
N GLN A 320 -17.65 -16.67 -6.79
CA GLN A 320 -17.73 -18.10 -7.14
C GLN A 320 -18.83 -18.39 -8.16
N ARG A 321 -20.03 -17.81 -8.00
CA ARG A 321 -21.14 -17.94 -8.95
C ARG A 321 -20.78 -17.39 -10.34
N ARG A 322 -20.05 -16.26 -10.43
CA ARG A 322 -19.50 -15.75 -11.70
C ARG A 322 -18.58 -16.78 -12.35
N ILE A 323 -17.56 -17.24 -11.62
CA ILE A 323 -16.55 -18.19 -12.13
C ILE A 323 -17.21 -19.50 -12.58
N ALA A 324 -18.18 -20.01 -11.82
CA ALA A 324 -18.92 -21.22 -12.17
C ALA A 324 -19.77 -21.05 -13.44
N ARG A 325 -20.46 -19.90 -13.60
CA ARG A 325 -21.22 -19.56 -14.82
C ARG A 325 -20.30 -19.48 -16.04
N GLU A 326 -19.17 -18.79 -15.92
CA GLU A 326 -18.19 -18.62 -17.02
C GLU A 326 -17.52 -19.94 -17.41
N LYS A 327 -17.21 -20.81 -16.44
CA LYS A 327 -16.49 -22.07 -16.66
C LYS A 327 -17.39 -23.24 -17.08
N TYR A 328 -18.62 -23.31 -16.57
CA TYR A 328 -19.50 -24.48 -16.73
C TYR A 328 -20.86 -24.17 -17.38
N GLY A 329 -21.19 -22.90 -17.62
CA GLY A 329 -22.46 -22.50 -18.25
C GLY A 329 -23.70 -22.79 -17.41
N GLN A 330 -23.55 -23.16 -16.13
CA GLN A 330 -24.66 -23.49 -15.24
C GLN A 330 -25.01 -22.32 -14.32
N ASP A 331 -26.27 -21.92 -14.37
CA ASP A 331 -26.91 -21.20 -13.28
C ASP A 331 -27.21 -22.18 -12.14
N TYR A 332 -26.45 -22.08 -11.05
CA TYR A 332 -26.89 -22.60 -9.76
C TYR A 332 -28.03 -21.71 -9.27
N SER A 333 -29.26 -22.15 -9.52
CA SER A 333 -30.49 -21.53 -8.99
C SER A 333 -30.46 -21.51 -7.45
N ASP A 334 -30.96 -20.41 -6.88
CA ASP A 334 -30.91 -20.06 -5.45
C ASP A 334 -31.52 -21.10 -4.49
#